data_AF-A0A816ZLN4-F1
#
_entry.id   AF-A0A816ZLN4-F1
#
_cell.length_a   1.000
_cell.length_b   1.000
_cell.length_c   1.000
_cell.angle_alpha   90.00
_cell.angle_beta   90.00
_cell.angle_gamma   90.00
#
_symmetry.space_group_name_H-M   'P 1'
#
loop_
_entity.id
_entity.type
_entity.pdbx_description
1 polymer ?
#
loop_
_entity_poly.entity_id
_entity_poly.type
_entity_poly.pdbx_seq_one_letter_code
_entity_poly.pdbx_strand_id
1 'polypeptide(L)'
;MDMSQGKSLADSIKAKLESLSSLSNQCCIYKVPNKLRRLNPDVYSPRLVSFGPFHRGKEDLQAMEEHKYRYLQSFLPRVTFSLEDLVRVARTWEEDARSCYAEDVKLNSYEFVKMLVVDGSFLVELILRSRYPHLVTENDRIFGKPWMITDVCRDMILIENQLPFFIVKGFFSLLTPYYQQGTPSILEMVKSHFSCFLSNIDDKMFESSEPEHFVDLLRSCYLPLVPIILEEGISTVYNAPKATELHNAGVKFKS
;
A
#
# COMPACT_ATOMS: atom_id res chain seq x y z
N MET A 1 -16.00 48.72 -10.88
CA MET A 1 -15.82 47.39 -10.27
C MET A 1 -16.27 47.49 -8.83
N ASP A 2 -17.22 46.65 -8.43
CA ASP A 2 -17.87 46.72 -7.13
C ASP A 2 -16.88 46.30 -6.02
N MET A 3 -16.48 47.25 -5.17
CA MET A 3 -15.54 46.98 -4.07
C MET A 3 -16.10 45.99 -3.03
N SER A 4 -17.43 45.78 -2.99
CA SER A 4 -18.06 44.81 -2.11
C SER A 4 -17.79 43.36 -2.54
N GLN A 5 -17.75 43.09 -3.86
CA GLN A 5 -17.43 41.78 -4.41
C GLN A 5 -15.98 41.38 -4.15
N GLY A 6 -15.05 42.34 -4.23
CA GLY A 6 -13.63 42.10 -3.96
C GLY A 6 -13.35 41.69 -2.51
N LYS A 7 -14.06 42.30 -1.55
CA LYS A 7 -13.92 41.96 -0.12
C LYS A 7 -14.48 40.57 0.20
N SER A 8 -15.66 40.25 -0.33
CA SER A 8 -16.28 38.93 -0.14
C SER A 8 -15.41 37.79 -0.71
N LEU A 9 -14.80 37.99 -1.88
CA LEU A 9 -13.88 37.02 -2.47
C LEU A 9 -12.62 36.82 -1.62
N ALA A 10 -12.05 37.90 -1.10
CA ALA A 10 -10.86 37.84 -0.25
C ALA A 10 -11.12 37.08 1.07
N ASP A 11 -12.27 37.30 1.70
CA ASP A 11 -12.64 36.62 2.95
C ASP A 11 -12.88 35.11 2.71
N SER A 12 -13.47 34.74 1.56
CA SER A 12 -13.59 33.34 1.14
C SER A 12 -12.23 32.67 0.91
N ILE A 13 -11.29 33.36 0.27
CA ILE A 13 -9.92 32.86 0.06
C ILE A 13 -9.20 32.70 1.40
N LYS A 14 -9.31 33.66 2.32
CA LYS A 14 -8.71 33.56 3.67
C LYS A 14 -9.28 32.38 4.46
N ALA A 15 -10.59 32.22 4.48
CA ALA A 15 -11.22 31.08 5.14
C ALA A 15 -10.71 29.75 4.54
N LYS A 16 -10.51 29.69 3.21
CA LYS A 16 -9.93 28.51 2.57
C LYS A 16 -8.47 28.29 3.00
N LEU A 17 -7.63 29.34 3.02
CA LEU A 17 -6.24 29.28 3.45
C LEU A 17 -6.10 28.83 4.91
N GLU A 18 -6.97 29.33 5.79
CA GLU A 18 -7.04 28.94 7.21
C GLU A 18 -7.55 27.51 7.40
N SER A 19 -8.38 27.01 6.48
CA SER A 19 -8.84 25.62 6.48
C SER A 19 -7.87 24.61 5.83
N LEU A 20 -6.73 25.07 5.30
CA LEU A 20 -5.73 24.16 4.73
C LEU A 20 -5.12 23.34 5.85
N SER A 21 -5.28 22.02 5.77
CA SER A 21 -4.52 21.10 6.61
C SER A 21 -3.02 21.27 6.31
N SER A 22 -2.19 21.25 7.35
CA SER A 22 -0.74 21.11 7.18
C SER A 22 -0.44 19.87 6.35
N LEU A 23 0.48 19.98 5.39
CA LEU A 23 0.98 18.83 4.66
C LEU A 23 1.68 17.89 5.66
N SER A 24 1.21 16.65 5.75
CA SER A 24 1.81 15.65 6.62
C SER A 24 3.17 15.22 6.06
N ASN A 25 4.21 15.23 6.91
CA ASN A 25 5.50 14.64 6.58
C ASN A 25 5.46 13.10 6.55
N GLN A 26 4.34 12.49 6.98
CA GLN A 26 4.12 11.03 6.99
C GLN A 26 3.35 10.55 5.74
N CYS A 27 3.11 11.44 4.77
CA CYS A 27 2.39 11.12 3.54
C CYS A 27 3.17 10.11 2.67
N CYS A 28 2.67 8.88 2.56
CA CYS A 28 3.33 7.78 1.86
C CYS A 28 2.43 7.03 0.87
N ILE A 29 1.09 7.19 0.93
CA ILE A 29 0.13 6.50 0.09
C ILE A 29 -0.50 7.48 -0.91
N TYR A 30 -0.29 7.23 -2.20
CA TYR A 30 -0.62 8.15 -3.29
C TYR A 30 -1.60 7.53 -4.28
N LYS A 31 -2.41 8.37 -4.92
CA LYS A 31 -3.05 7.98 -6.18
C LYS A 31 -2.08 8.17 -7.33
N VAL A 32 -2.14 7.21 -8.25
CA VAL A 32 -1.48 7.24 -9.55
C VAL A 32 -1.99 8.43 -10.35
N PRO A 33 -1.08 9.26 -10.88
CA PRO A 33 -1.46 10.39 -11.72
C PRO A 33 -2.37 9.97 -12.87
N ASN A 34 -3.43 10.76 -13.10
CA ASN A 34 -4.42 10.49 -14.17
C ASN A 34 -3.79 10.31 -15.55
N LYS A 35 -2.65 10.96 -15.83
CA LYS A 35 -1.92 10.79 -17.09
C LYS A 35 -1.43 9.35 -17.28
N LEU A 36 -0.91 8.72 -16.22
CA LEU A 36 -0.46 7.32 -16.26
C LEU A 36 -1.66 6.37 -16.28
N ARG A 37 -2.66 6.62 -15.43
CA ARG A 37 -3.87 5.79 -15.37
C ARG A 37 -4.58 5.68 -16.73
N ARG A 38 -4.66 6.78 -17.49
CA ARG A 38 -5.31 6.78 -18.82
C ARG A 38 -4.63 5.88 -19.85
N LEU A 39 -3.33 5.59 -19.68
CA LEU A 39 -2.61 4.69 -20.60
C LEU A 39 -3.02 3.24 -20.37
N ASN A 40 -3.22 2.85 -19.12
CA ASN A 40 -3.69 1.52 -18.75
C ASN A 40 -4.38 1.57 -17.36
N PRO A 41 -5.72 1.67 -17.30
CA PRO A 41 -6.43 1.76 -16.02
C PRO A 41 -6.35 0.48 -15.19
N ASP A 42 -6.25 -0.67 -15.84
CA ASP A 42 -6.36 -1.99 -15.22
C ASP A 42 -5.12 -2.33 -14.39
N VAL A 43 -3.94 -1.78 -14.74
CA VAL A 43 -2.71 -2.00 -13.98
C VAL A 43 -2.68 -1.28 -12.63
N TYR A 44 -3.55 -0.28 -12.44
CA TYR A 44 -3.64 0.52 -11.21
C TYR A 44 -4.89 0.26 -10.39
N SER A 45 -5.80 -0.58 -10.89
CA SER A 45 -7.03 -0.93 -10.18
C SER A 45 -6.89 -2.33 -9.55
N PRO A 46 -7.36 -2.51 -8.30
CA PRO A 46 -7.44 -3.84 -7.71
C PRO A 46 -8.42 -4.71 -8.51
N ARG A 47 -8.15 -6.00 -8.57
CA ARG A 47 -8.95 -6.99 -9.31
C ARG A 47 -9.95 -7.71 -8.42
N LEU A 48 -9.61 -7.88 -7.15
CA LEU A 48 -10.32 -8.77 -6.24
C LEU A 48 -10.59 -8.09 -4.90
N VAL A 49 -9.60 -7.46 -4.27
CA VAL A 49 -9.73 -6.91 -2.91
C VAL A 49 -9.21 -5.49 -2.84
N SER A 50 -10.06 -4.56 -2.36
CA SER A 50 -9.59 -3.23 -1.99
C SER A 50 -8.96 -3.21 -0.60
N PHE A 51 -7.92 -2.42 -0.37
CA PHE A 51 -7.40 -2.10 0.96
C PHE A 51 -7.35 -0.59 1.12
N GLY A 52 -7.82 -0.10 2.25
CA GLY A 52 -7.86 1.33 2.49
C GLY A 52 -8.92 2.05 1.63
N PRO A 53 -8.87 3.40 1.59
CA PRO A 53 -10.02 4.21 1.23
C PRO A 53 -10.22 4.41 -0.28
N PHE A 54 -9.17 4.32 -1.11
CA PHE A 54 -9.24 4.83 -2.49
C PHE A 54 -10.06 3.98 -3.46
N HIS A 55 -10.22 2.68 -3.16
CA HIS A 55 -11.01 1.76 -3.98
C HIS A 55 -12.24 1.21 -3.28
N ARG A 56 -12.55 1.75 -2.09
CA ARG A 56 -13.65 1.24 -1.28
C ARG A 56 -15.01 1.52 -1.91
N GLY A 57 -15.91 0.55 -1.81
CA GLY A 57 -17.30 0.67 -2.27
C GLY A 57 -17.48 0.45 -3.78
N LYS A 58 -16.42 0.12 -4.52
CA LYS A 58 -16.55 -0.27 -5.92
C LYS A 58 -17.31 -1.60 -6.04
N GLU A 59 -18.24 -1.64 -6.98
CA GLU A 59 -19.20 -2.75 -7.16
C GLU A 59 -18.50 -4.09 -7.47
N ASP A 60 -17.46 -4.05 -8.30
CA ASP A 60 -16.64 -5.20 -8.69
C ASP A 60 -15.84 -5.82 -7.53
N LEU A 61 -15.67 -5.11 -6.42
CA LEU A 61 -14.92 -5.58 -5.24
C LEU A 61 -15.82 -5.97 -4.07
N GLN A 62 -17.14 -5.75 -4.16
CA GLN A 62 -18.07 -5.97 -3.03
C GLN A 62 -18.11 -7.42 -2.57
N ALA A 63 -17.97 -8.38 -3.49
CA ALA A 63 -17.96 -9.80 -3.16
C ALA A 63 -16.86 -10.16 -2.14
N MET A 64 -15.74 -9.44 -2.16
CA MET A 64 -14.63 -9.67 -1.24
C MET A 64 -14.76 -8.92 0.08
N GLU A 65 -15.59 -7.88 0.17
CA GLU A 65 -15.85 -7.21 1.44
C GLU A 65 -16.46 -8.18 2.46
N GLU A 66 -17.39 -9.06 2.04
CA GLU A 66 -17.93 -10.11 2.92
C GLU A 66 -16.83 -11.10 3.36
N HIS A 67 -15.93 -11.49 2.45
CA HIS A 67 -14.81 -12.39 2.79
C HIS A 67 -13.86 -11.77 3.82
N LYS A 68 -13.66 -10.46 3.81
CA LYS A 68 -12.89 -9.80 4.87
C LYS A 68 -13.54 -9.97 6.25
N TYR A 69 -14.87 -9.89 6.35
CA TYR A 69 -15.55 -10.18 7.62
C TYR A 69 -15.39 -11.63 8.06
N ARG A 70 -15.34 -12.59 7.12
CA ARG A 70 -15.06 -14.01 7.45
C ARG A 70 -13.65 -14.20 8.00
N TYR A 71 -12.68 -13.44 7.49
CA TYR A 71 -11.32 -13.41 8.02
C TYR A 71 -11.27 -12.73 9.39
N LEU A 72 -11.95 -11.59 9.58
CA LEU A 72 -12.10 -10.95 10.89
C LEU A 72 -12.73 -11.93 11.90
N GLN A 73 -13.75 -12.68 11.50
CA GLN A 73 -14.39 -13.70 12.34
C GLN A 73 -13.43 -14.83 12.73
N SER A 74 -12.44 -15.14 11.89
CA SER A 74 -11.38 -16.11 12.17
C SER A 74 -10.22 -15.53 12.97
N PHE A 75 -9.99 -14.22 12.87
CA PHE A 75 -8.98 -13.46 13.60
C PHE A 75 -9.39 -13.22 15.06
N LEU A 76 -10.67 -12.92 15.32
CA LEU A 76 -11.17 -12.60 16.66
C LEU A 76 -10.83 -13.66 17.73
N PRO A 77 -10.95 -14.98 17.48
CA PRO A 77 -10.52 -16.00 18.44
C PRO A 77 -9.01 -16.03 18.73
N ARG A 78 -8.18 -15.37 17.92
CA ARG A 78 -6.71 -15.35 18.08
C ARG A 78 -6.20 -14.15 18.86
N VAL A 79 -7.05 -13.17 19.15
CA VAL A 79 -6.70 -12.00 19.96
C VAL A 79 -7.29 -12.14 21.36
N THR A 80 -6.67 -11.49 22.34
CA THR A 80 -7.21 -11.43 23.71
C THR A 80 -8.33 -10.40 23.87
N PHE A 81 -8.63 -9.65 22.80
CA PHE A 81 -9.45 -8.44 22.81
C PHE A 81 -10.82 -8.70 22.18
N SER A 82 -11.85 -8.02 22.69
CA SER A 82 -13.17 -8.00 22.06
C SER A 82 -13.16 -7.21 20.75
N LEU A 83 -14.21 -7.32 19.93
CA LEU A 83 -14.34 -6.50 18.73
C LEU A 83 -14.42 -5.00 19.09
N GLU A 84 -15.08 -4.67 20.19
CA GLU A 84 -15.17 -3.32 20.74
C GLU A 84 -13.79 -2.78 21.13
N ASP A 85 -12.93 -3.62 21.71
CA ASP A 85 -11.55 -3.27 22.01
C ASP A 85 -10.75 -3.00 20.74
N LEU A 86 -10.89 -3.84 19.70
CA LEU A 86 -10.23 -3.63 18.41
C LEU A 86 -10.63 -2.29 17.77
N VAL A 87 -11.92 -1.95 17.82
CA VAL A 87 -12.44 -0.66 17.34
C VAL A 87 -11.86 0.50 18.14
N ARG A 88 -11.78 0.37 19.47
CA ARG A 88 -11.18 1.39 20.33
C ARG A 88 -9.69 1.59 20.03
N VAL A 89 -8.93 0.51 19.85
CA VAL A 89 -7.52 0.59 19.47
C VAL A 89 -7.38 1.24 18.09
N ALA A 90 -8.16 0.81 17.10
CA ALA A 90 -8.11 1.40 15.75
C ALA A 90 -8.48 2.89 15.72
N ARG A 91 -9.36 3.37 16.62
CA ARG A 91 -9.63 4.81 16.78
C ARG A 91 -8.40 5.61 17.16
N THR A 92 -7.52 5.04 18.00
CA THR A 92 -6.27 5.74 18.39
C THR A 92 -5.29 5.90 17.24
N TRP A 93 -5.43 5.09 16.19
CA TRP A 93 -4.60 5.13 14.98
C TRP A 93 -5.18 5.99 13.86
N GLU A 94 -6.41 6.50 14.01
CA GLU A 94 -7.14 7.12 12.90
C GLU A 94 -6.39 8.35 12.33
N GLU A 95 -5.93 9.25 13.19
CA GLU A 95 -5.28 10.49 12.77
C GLU A 95 -3.98 10.20 12.00
N ASP A 96 -3.10 9.40 12.58
CA ASP A 96 -1.84 8.96 11.96
C ASP A 96 -2.10 8.21 10.65
N ALA A 97 -3.09 7.30 10.63
CA ALA A 97 -3.39 6.54 9.42
C ALA A 97 -3.93 7.43 8.31
N ARG A 98 -4.72 8.47 8.63
CA ARG A 98 -5.19 9.45 7.65
C ARG A 98 -4.04 10.30 7.11
N SER A 99 -3.08 10.65 7.97
CA SER A 99 -1.93 11.47 7.60
C SER A 99 -1.02 10.77 6.55
N CYS A 100 -1.10 9.44 6.45
CA CYS A 100 -0.39 8.65 5.44
C CYS A 100 -0.93 8.83 4.01
N TYR A 101 -2.16 9.30 3.82
CA TYR A 101 -2.77 9.44 2.48
C TYR A 101 -2.55 10.84 1.91
N ALA A 102 -2.05 10.91 0.67
CA ALA A 102 -1.78 12.17 -0.02
C ALA A 102 -3.03 12.97 -0.39
N GLU A 103 -4.16 12.28 -0.54
CA GLU A 103 -5.45 12.88 -0.86
C GLU A 103 -6.39 12.79 0.32
N ASP A 104 -7.25 13.80 0.44
CA ASP A 104 -8.24 13.85 1.50
C ASP A 104 -9.18 12.63 1.45
N VAL A 105 -9.24 11.91 2.56
CA VAL A 105 -10.01 10.66 2.67
C VAL A 105 -11.46 11.00 2.99
N LYS A 106 -12.33 10.83 1.99
CA LYS A 106 -13.77 11.14 2.08
C LYS A 106 -14.59 10.29 3.05
N LEU A 107 -13.97 9.35 3.75
CA LEU A 107 -14.63 8.54 4.77
C LEU A 107 -14.74 9.33 6.07
N ASN A 108 -15.94 9.34 6.66
CA ASN A 108 -16.11 9.81 8.04
C ASN A 108 -15.35 8.88 9.02
N SER A 109 -15.20 9.31 10.27
CA SER A 109 -14.44 8.56 11.28
C SER A 109 -14.97 7.14 11.50
N TYR A 110 -16.30 6.97 11.55
CA TYR A 110 -16.90 5.66 11.72
C TYR A 110 -16.53 4.70 10.59
N GLU A 111 -16.68 5.12 9.34
CA GLU A 111 -16.36 4.30 8.17
C GLU A 111 -14.86 4.03 8.06
N PHE A 112 -14.03 5.01 8.38
CA PHE A 112 -12.58 4.88 8.33
C PHE A 112 -12.05 3.90 9.39
N VAL A 113 -12.47 4.02 10.64
CA VAL A 113 -12.07 3.09 11.70
C VAL A 113 -12.55 1.67 11.38
N LYS A 114 -13.79 1.52 10.89
CA LYS A 114 -14.32 0.24 10.43
C LYS A 114 -13.45 -0.37 9.32
N MET A 115 -12.93 0.45 8.40
CA MET A 115 -11.97 0.04 7.39
C MET A 115 -10.70 -0.51 8.04
N LEU A 116 -10.09 0.23 8.96
CA LEU A 116 -8.83 -0.17 9.60
C LEU A 116 -8.98 -1.54 10.26
N VAL A 117 -10.07 -1.76 11.00
CA VAL A 117 -10.34 -3.05 11.65
C VAL A 117 -10.52 -4.17 10.64
N VAL A 118 -11.40 -3.99 9.65
CA VAL A 118 -11.74 -5.06 8.70
C VAL A 118 -10.57 -5.39 7.77
N ASP A 119 -9.94 -4.37 7.19
CA ASP A 119 -8.84 -4.54 6.25
C ASP A 119 -7.55 -4.94 6.97
N GLY A 120 -7.26 -4.35 8.13
CA GLY A 120 -6.06 -4.67 8.93
C GLY A 120 -6.08 -6.09 9.47
N SER A 121 -7.21 -6.53 10.05
CA SER A 121 -7.37 -7.92 10.51
C SER A 121 -7.36 -8.92 9.36
N PHE A 122 -7.96 -8.58 8.21
CA PHE A 122 -7.90 -9.41 7.01
C PHE A 122 -6.46 -9.63 6.56
N LEU A 123 -5.65 -8.58 6.46
CA LEU A 123 -4.24 -8.69 6.06
C LEU A 123 -3.44 -9.55 7.04
N VAL A 124 -3.63 -9.36 8.36
CA VAL A 124 -2.94 -10.19 9.36
C VAL A 124 -3.35 -11.66 9.24
N GLU A 125 -4.65 -11.97 9.17
CA GLU A 125 -5.13 -13.35 9.04
C GLU A 125 -4.71 -14.00 7.72
N LEU A 126 -4.67 -13.24 6.62
CA LEU A 126 -4.14 -13.71 5.33
C LEU A 126 -2.66 -14.12 5.45
N ILE A 127 -1.83 -13.28 6.06
CA ILE A 127 -0.41 -13.57 6.26
C ILE A 127 -0.21 -14.76 7.21
N LEU A 128 -1.01 -14.88 8.28
CA LEU A 128 -0.99 -16.04 9.17
C LEU A 128 -1.31 -17.34 8.43
N ARG A 129 -2.37 -17.36 7.61
CA ARG A 129 -2.75 -18.54 6.81
C ARG A 129 -1.72 -18.91 5.76
N SER A 130 -1.08 -17.91 5.14
CA SER A 130 0.03 -18.14 4.21
C SER A 130 1.22 -18.82 4.89
N ARG A 131 1.52 -18.43 6.14
CA ARG A 131 2.64 -18.98 6.90
C ARG A 131 2.33 -20.34 7.52
N TYR A 132 1.09 -20.53 7.94
CA TYR A 132 0.60 -21.67 8.70
C TYR A 132 -0.57 -22.34 7.95
N PRO A 133 -0.28 -23.26 7.01
CA PRO A 133 -1.31 -23.88 6.17
C PRO A 133 -2.43 -24.60 6.94
N HIS A 134 -2.17 -25.06 8.17
CA HIS A 134 -3.18 -25.68 9.03
C HIS A 134 -4.28 -24.71 9.48
N LEU A 135 -4.11 -23.40 9.29
CA LEU A 135 -5.14 -22.38 9.54
C LEU A 135 -6.09 -22.19 8.35
N VAL A 136 -5.76 -22.76 7.19
CA VAL A 136 -6.60 -22.71 5.99
C VAL A 136 -7.71 -23.74 6.13
N THR A 137 -8.95 -23.28 6.15
CA THR A 137 -10.14 -24.16 6.17
C THR A 137 -10.46 -24.67 4.77
N GLU A 138 -11.14 -25.81 4.65
CA GLU A 138 -11.60 -26.35 3.35
C GLU A 138 -12.47 -25.36 2.54
N ASN A 139 -13.20 -24.47 3.22
CA ASN A 139 -14.05 -23.45 2.61
C ASN A 139 -13.32 -22.14 2.27
N ASP A 140 -12.00 -22.06 2.46
CA ASP A 140 -11.21 -20.87 2.16
C ASP A 140 -11.10 -20.67 0.64
N ARG A 141 -11.74 -19.62 0.14
CA ARG A 141 -11.76 -19.34 -1.30
C ARG A 141 -10.43 -18.78 -1.81
N ILE A 142 -9.69 -18.06 -0.97
CA ILE A 142 -8.45 -17.39 -1.38
C ILE A 142 -7.33 -18.42 -1.52
N PHE A 143 -7.11 -19.25 -0.50
CA PHE A 143 -6.07 -20.28 -0.53
C PHE A 143 -6.51 -21.57 -1.22
N GLY A 144 -7.82 -21.84 -1.32
CA GLY A 144 -8.35 -22.99 -2.05
C GLY A 144 -8.27 -22.87 -3.58
N LYS A 145 -7.95 -21.69 -4.11
CA LYS A 145 -7.83 -21.44 -5.57
C LYS A 145 -6.55 -20.65 -5.87
N PRO A 146 -5.56 -21.24 -6.58
CA PRO A 146 -4.28 -20.58 -6.84
C PRO A 146 -4.38 -19.19 -7.49
N TRP A 147 -5.34 -18.99 -8.40
CA TRP A 147 -5.53 -17.69 -9.06
C TRP A 147 -6.05 -16.61 -8.11
N MET A 148 -6.84 -16.95 -7.08
CA MET A 148 -7.38 -15.97 -6.14
C MET A 148 -6.27 -15.39 -5.28
N ILE A 149 -5.40 -16.22 -4.71
CA ILE A 149 -4.27 -15.71 -3.93
C ILE A 149 -3.32 -14.87 -4.80
N THR A 150 -3.08 -15.25 -6.06
CA THR A 150 -2.28 -14.43 -6.99
C THR A 150 -2.89 -13.04 -7.21
N ASP A 151 -4.20 -12.94 -7.42
CA ASP A 151 -4.87 -11.64 -7.57
C ASP A 151 -4.87 -10.84 -6.26
N VAL A 152 -5.03 -11.47 -5.09
CA VAL A 152 -4.88 -10.79 -3.78
C VAL A 152 -3.46 -10.22 -3.63
N CYS A 153 -2.42 -11.01 -3.91
CA CYS A 153 -1.04 -10.56 -3.79
C CYS A 153 -0.73 -9.42 -4.76
N ARG A 154 -1.29 -9.46 -5.98
CA ARG A 154 -1.21 -8.35 -6.92
C ARG A 154 -1.87 -7.09 -6.34
N ASP A 155 -3.05 -7.23 -5.77
CA ASP A 155 -3.79 -6.09 -5.19
C ASP A 155 -3.07 -5.51 -3.97
N MET A 156 -2.35 -6.33 -3.19
CA MET A 156 -1.52 -5.88 -2.07
C MET A 156 -0.31 -5.02 -2.49
N ILE A 157 0.07 -5.02 -3.77
CA ILE A 157 1.25 -4.28 -4.28
C ILE A 157 0.87 -3.09 -5.18
N LEU A 158 -0.41 -2.69 -5.16
CA LEU A 158 -0.85 -1.46 -5.83
C LEU A 158 -0.72 -0.28 -4.87
N ILE A 159 -0.03 0.79 -5.30
CA ILE A 159 0.20 1.98 -4.47
C ILE A 159 -1.10 2.66 -3.99
N GLU A 160 -2.17 2.54 -4.78
CA GLU A 160 -3.48 3.11 -4.43
C GLU A 160 -4.32 2.21 -3.51
N ASN A 161 -3.83 1.00 -3.23
CA ASN A 161 -4.57 -0.05 -2.53
C ASN A 161 -3.80 -0.49 -1.29
N GLN A 162 -3.43 0.46 -0.45
CA GLN A 162 -2.56 0.23 0.70
C GLN A 162 -3.26 0.63 2.01
N LEU A 163 -2.87 -0.08 3.07
CA LEU A 163 -2.94 0.43 4.43
C LEU A 163 -1.53 0.78 4.90
N PRO A 164 -1.37 1.76 5.81
CA PRO A 164 -0.11 1.97 6.50
C PRO A 164 0.33 0.70 7.23
N PHE A 165 1.61 0.33 7.12
CA PHE A 165 2.13 -0.92 7.66
C PHE A 165 1.97 -1.03 9.17
N PHE A 166 2.08 0.10 9.88
CA PHE A 166 1.90 0.13 11.33
C PHE A 166 0.51 -0.35 11.77
N ILE A 167 -0.52 -0.26 10.93
CA ILE A 167 -1.85 -0.82 11.19
C ILE A 167 -1.79 -2.35 11.21
N VAL A 168 -1.15 -2.95 10.20
CA VAL A 168 -0.98 -4.41 10.10
C VAL A 168 -0.16 -4.93 11.27
N LYS A 169 0.95 -4.25 11.59
CA LYS A 169 1.77 -4.56 12.77
C LYS A 169 1.02 -4.39 14.08
N GLY A 170 0.23 -3.33 14.19
CA GLY A 170 -0.61 -3.05 15.34
C GLY A 170 -1.56 -4.21 15.62
N PHE A 171 -2.34 -4.63 14.62
CA PHE A 171 -3.24 -5.78 14.75
C PHE A 171 -2.52 -7.09 15.04
N PHE A 172 -1.37 -7.34 14.40
CA PHE A 172 -0.55 -8.52 14.69
C PHE A 172 -0.08 -8.56 16.16
N SER A 173 0.24 -7.40 16.73
CA SER A 173 0.68 -7.27 18.13
C SER A 173 -0.43 -7.56 19.14
N LEU A 174 -1.69 -7.60 18.71
CA LEU A 174 -2.86 -7.94 19.56
C LEU A 174 -3.14 -9.45 19.63
N LEU A 175 -2.44 -10.26 18.83
CA LEU A 175 -2.55 -11.72 18.88
C LEU A 175 -2.17 -12.24 20.27
N THR A 176 -2.79 -13.35 20.69
CA THR A 176 -2.50 -13.97 21.99
C THR A 176 -1.05 -14.43 22.07
N PRO A 177 -0.45 -14.51 23.28
CA PRO A 177 0.94 -14.96 23.46
C PRO A 177 1.25 -16.32 22.81
N TYR A 178 0.26 -17.20 22.71
CA TYR A 178 0.37 -18.49 22.00
C TYR A 178 0.78 -18.31 20.52
N TYR A 179 0.23 -17.30 19.85
CA TYR A 179 0.58 -16.96 18.47
C TYR A 179 1.80 -16.05 18.36
N GLN A 180 2.31 -15.50 19.47
CA GLN A 180 3.51 -14.66 19.48
C GLN A 180 4.77 -15.47 19.81
N GLN A 181 4.66 -16.52 20.63
CA GLN A 181 5.81 -17.31 21.06
C GLN A 181 6.35 -18.19 19.93
N GLY A 182 7.57 -17.89 19.47
CA GLY A 182 8.22 -18.64 18.39
C GLY A 182 7.69 -18.31 16.99
N THR A 183 6.73 -17.41 16.87
CA THR A 183 6.27 -16.87 15.59
C THR A 183 7.24 -15.78 15.11
N PRO A 184 7.66 -15.79 13.84
CA PRO A 184 8.45 -14.71 13.27
C PRO A 184 7.74 -13.36 13.39
N SER A 185 8.49 -12.27 13.29
CA SER A 185 7.88 -10.94 13.21
C SER A 185 6.93 -10.85 12.02
N ILE A 186 5.90 -10.00 12.12
CA ILE A 186 4.99 -9.75 11.00
C ILE A 186 5.74 -9.31 9.73
N LEU A 187 6.84 -8.55 9.90
CA LEU A 187 7.68 -8.13 8.79
C LEU A 187 8.32 -9.33 8.09
N GLU A 188 8.94 -10.25 8.82
CA GLU A 188 9.49 -11.49 8.25
C GLU A 188 8.42 -12.35 7.56
N MET A 189 7.22 -12.43 8.14
CA MET A 189 6.12 -13.16 7.54
C MET A 189 5.63 -12.53 6.23
N VAL A 190 5.55 -11.19 6.17
CA VAL A 190 5.20 -10.47 4.93
C VAL A 190 6.28 -10.64 3.87
N LYS A 191 7.56 -10.58 4.25
CA LYS A 191 8.69 -10.87 3.34
C LYS A 191 8.58 -12.27 2.73
N SER A 192 8.39 -13.28 3.58
CA SER A 192 8.20 -14.67 3.16
C SER A 192 6.92 -14.87 2.33
N HIS A 193 5.86 -14.12 2.63
CA HIS A 193 4.64 -14.16 1.82
C HIS A 193 4.95 -13.69 0.40
N PHE A 194 5.58 -12.52 0.23
CA PHE A 194 5.88 -11.98 -1.10
C PHE A 194 6.97 -12.75 -1.84
N SER A 195 7.95 -13.35 -1.18
CA SER A 195 8.98 -14.16 -1.86
C SER A 195 8.39 -15.40 -2.54
N CYS A 196 7.27 -15.93 -2.04
CA CYS A 196 6.51 -16.98 -2.73
C CYS A 196 5.91 -16.53 -4.08
N PHE A 197 5.73 -15.22 -4.28
CA PHE A 197 5.09 -14.66 -5.49
C PHE A 197 6.07 -13.89 -6.39
N LEU A 198 7.18 -13.40 -5.84
CA LEU A 198 8.16 -12.58 -6.53
C LEU A 198 9.49 -13.33 -6.56
N SER A 199 9.78 -13.97 -7.69
CA SER A 199 10.90 -14.90 -7.88
C SER A 199 12.30 -14.28 -7.78
N ASN A 200 12.43 -12.97 -7.57
CA ASN A 200 13.69 -12.23 -7.63
C ASN A 200 14.00 -11.40 -6.36
N ILE A 201 13.25 -11.57 -5.28
CA ILE A 201 13.54 -10.88 -4.02
C ILE A 201 14.40 -11.82 -3.16
N ASP A 202 15.70 -11.53 -3.07
CA ASP A 202 16.58 -12.19 -2.10
C ASP A 202 16.22 -11.68 -0.70
N ASP A 203 16.08 -12.58 0.29
CA ASP A 203 15.81 -12.23 1.68
C ASP A 203 16.84 -11.22 2.24
N LYS A 204 18.04 -11.17 1.64
CA LYS A 204 19.10 -10.20 1.97
C LYS A 204 18.84 -8.77 1.51
N MET A 205 17.87 -8.53 0.63
CA MET A 205 17.59 -7.21 0.03
C MET A 205 16.68 -6.33 0.89
N PHE A 206 16.06 -6.88 1.94
CA PHE A 206 15.22 -6.08 2.80
C PHE A 206 16.06 -5.33 3.84
N GLU A 207 16.18 -4.01 3.69
CA GLU A 207 16.74 -3.14 4.73
C GLU A 207 16.02 -3.31 6.08
N SER A 208 16.72 -2.99 7.16
CA SER A 208 16.25 -3.13 8.54
C SER A 208 15.23 -2.07 8.98
N SER A 209 14.90 -1.10 8.12
CA SER A 209 13.90 -0.08 8.40
C SER A 209 12.50 -0.65 8.30
N GLU A 210 11.61 -0.14 9.14
CA GLU A 210 10.18 -0.46 9.08
C GLU A 210 9.58 0.19 7.82
N PRO A 211 8.90 -0.57 6.94
CA PRO A 211 8.32 -0.01 5.73
C PRO A 211 7.08 0.83 6.06
N GLU A 212 6.79 1.82 5.23
CA GLU A 212 5.58 2.64 5.37
C GLU A 212 4.31 1.87 5.00
N HIS A 213 4.40 1.01 3.98
CA HIS A 213 3.34 0.11 3.48
C HIS A 213 3.97 -1.00 2.62
N PHE A 214 3.18 -1.94 2.08
CA PHE A 214 3.75 -3.10 1.35
C PHE A 214 4.49 -2.71 0.07
N VAL A 215 4.02 -1.73 -0.68
CA VAL A 215 4.76 -1.24 -1.86
C VAL A 215 6.10 -0.60 -1.48
N ASP A 216 6.20 0.08 -0.34
CA ASP A 216 7.46 0.64 0.15
C ASP A 216 8.44 -0.46 0.57
N LEU A 217 7.93 -1.52 1.23
CA LEU A 217 8.70 -2.73 1.51
C LEU A 217 9.28 -3.36 0.23
N LEU A 218 8.50 -3.47 -0.84
CA LEU A 218 9.00 -4.01 -2.10
C LEU A 218 9.97 -3.06 -2.78
N ARG A 219 9.70 -1.76 -2.74
CA ARG A 219 10.60 -0.73 -3.28
C ARG A 219 11.99 -0.86 -2.64
N SER A 220 12.09 -1.04 -1.31
CA SER A 220 13.39 -1.19 -0.65
C SER A 220 14.16 -2.43 -1.12
N CYS A 221 13.49 -3.50 -1.57
CA CYS A 221 14.15 -4.66 -2.19
C CYS A 221 14.76 -4.38 -3.56
N TYR A 222 14.12 -3.51 -4.35
CA TYR A 222 14.52 -3.24 -5.73
C TYR A 222 15.40 -2.00 -5.86
N LEU A 223 15.51 -1.19 -4.80
CA LEU A 223 16.47 -0.10 -4.76
C LEU A 223 17.89 -0.67 -4.64
N PRO A 224 18.84 -0.24 -5.48
CA PRO A 224 20.23 -0.64 -5.30
C PRO A 224 20.71 -0.18 -3.92
N LEU A 225 21.35 -1.07 -3.15
CA LEU A 225 21.96 -0.81 -1.83
C LEU A 225 23.07 0.26 -1.83
N VAL A 226 23.24 0.99 -2.93
CA VAL A 226 24.24 2.04 -3.09
C VAL A 226 23.49 3.37 -3.11
N PRO A 227 23.84 4.35 -2.25
CA PRO A 227 23.30 5.68 -2.39
C PRO A 227 23.57 6.14 -3.82
N ILE A 228 22.54 6.57 -4.53
CA ILE A 228 22.71 7.34 -5.75
C ILE A 228 23.35 8.64 -5.29
N ILE A 229 24.68 8.64 -5.17
CA ILE A 229 25.45 9.86 -5.36
C ILE A 229 25.12 10.21 -6.80
N LEU A 230 24.19 11.15 -6.99
CA LEU A 230 24.15 11.96 -8.19
C LEU A 230 25.47 12.75 -8.17
N GLU A 231 26.58 12.07 -8.44
CA GLU A 231 27.66 12.75 -9.11
C GLU A 231 27.00 13.23 -10.40
N GLU A 232 27.09 14.52 -10.66
CA GLU A 232 26.89 15.09 -11.99
C GLU A 232 27.98 14.53 -12.91
N GLY A 233 28.03 13.21 -13.06
CA GLY A 233 28.83 12.48 -14.00
C GLY A 233 28.11 12.63 -15.32
N ILE A 234 28.60 13.55 -16.14
CA ILE A 234 28.37 13.55 -17.58
C ILE A 234 28.50 12.10 -18.03
N SER A 235 27.37 11.46 -18.37
CA SER A 235 27.35 10.12 -18.95
C SER A 235 28.03 10.23 -20.31
N THR A 236 29.35 10.07 -20.32
CA THR A 236 30.11 9.80 -21.51
C THR A 236 29.76 8.37 -21.89
N VAL A 237 28.91 8.22 -22.91
CA VAL A 237 28.62 6.93 -23.51
C VAL A 237 29.91 6.46 -24.18
N TYR A 238 30.75 5.72 -23.44
CA TYR A 238 32.07 5.27 -23.90
C TYR A 238 32.03 4.35 -25.13
N ASN A 239 30.85 3.91 -25.56
CA ASN A 239 30.66 2.98 -26.67
C ASN A 239 29.76 3.53 -27.80
N ALA A 240 29.43 4.82 -27.80
CA ALA A 240 28.75 5.42 -28.95
C ALA A 240 29.82 5.79 -30.01
N PRO A 241 29.84 5.15 -31.19
CA PRO A 241 30.77 5.52 -32.25
C PRO A 241 30.54 6.97 -32.66
N LYS A 242 31.63 7.69 -32.95
CA LYS A 242 31.56 9.11 -33.33
C LYS A 242 30.77 9.24 -34.63
N ALA A 243 30.15 10.41 -34.85
CA ALA A 243 29.40 10.68 -36.08
C ALA A 243 30.23 10.41 -37.36
N THR A 244 31.54 10.64 -37.30
CA THR A 244 32.50 10.31 -38.35
C THR A 244 32.67 8.81 -38.59
N GLU A 245 32.67 7.99 -37.53
CA GLU A 245 32.76 6.52 -37.65
C GLU A 245 31.47 5.94 -38.23
N LEU A 246 30.31 6.47 -37.82
CA LEU A 246 29.02 6.10 -38.40
C LEU A 246 28.91 6.50 -39.88
N HIS A 247 29.42 7.68 -40.25
CA HIS A 247 29.49 8.09 -41.65
C HIS A 247 30.38 7.15 -42.47
N ASN A 248 31.56 6.79 -41.97
CA ASN A 248 32.47 5.86 -42.62
C ASN A 248 31.88 4.44 -42.72
N ALA A 249 31.01 4.04 -41.78
CA ALA A 249 30.24 2.80 -41.84
C ALA A 249 29.00 2.88 -42.75
N GLY A 250 28.78 4.00 -43.46
CA GLY A 250 27.72 4.16 -44.46
C GLY A 250 26.41 4.75 -43.94
N VAL A 251 26.36 5.23 -42.69
CA VAL A 251 25.18 5.90 -42.14
C VAL A 251 25.04 7.29 -42.75
N LYS A 252 23.87 7.57 -43.35
CA LYS A 252 23.54 8.87 -43.93
C LYS A 252 22.74 9.71 -42.93
N PHE A 253 23.31 10.82 -42.49
CA PHE A 253 22.60 11.81 -41.68
C PHE A 253 21.69 12.66 -42.58
N LYS A 254 20.43 12.85 -42.18
CA LYS A 254 19.55 13.83 -42.81
C LYS A 254 19.84 15.20 -42.20
N SER A 255 20.13 16.18 -43.06
CA SER A 255 20.06 17.60 -42.72
C SER A 255 18.62 18.06 -42.63
#